data_AF-A0A4Z2EHK3-F1
#
_entry.id   AF-A0A4Z2EHK3-F1
#
_cell.length_a   1.000
_cell.length_b   1.000
_cell.length_c   1.000
_cell.angle_alpha   90.00
_cell.angle_beta   90.00
_cell.angle_gamma   90.00
#
_symmetry.space_group_name_H-M   'P 1'
#
loop_
_entity.id
_entity.type
_entity.pdbx_description
1 polymer ?
#
loop_
_entity_poly.entity_id
_entity_poly.type
_entity_poly.pdbx_seq_one_letter_code
_entity_poly.pdbx_strand_id
1 'polypeptide(L)'
;MDDCRGDGERRVLVDLIQTVLLILLKPDTVVQVWKGSAPQYQSELASVTRSGFRALLSTPWYLNRISYGQDWQGRYRADPQDFKGTDEQKKLVIGGEACLWGEYVDATNLTPRLWPRASAVAERLWSAANVTDINDAYNRLSAHRCRMVE
;
A
#
# COMPACT_ATOMS: atom_id res chain seq x y z
N MET A 1 10.20 -15.83 -24.30
CA MET A 1 10.55 -15.20 -23.01
C MET A 1 10.96 -13.79 -23.38
N ASP A 2 9.95 -12.93 -23.53
CA ASP A 2 10.14 -11.64 -24.18
C ASP A 2 11.05 -10.75 -23.33
N ASP A 3 12.12 -10.28 -23.95
CA ASP A 3 13.04 -9.35 -23.32
C ASP A 3 12.38 -7.98 -23.24
N CYS A 4 11.67 -7.70 -22.16
CA CYS A 4 10.96 -6.43 -21.97
C CYS A 4 11.91 -5.19 -21.88
N ARG A 5 13.22 -5.33 -22.11
CA ARG A 5 14.27 -4.34 -21.74
C ARG A 5 14.26 -3.05 -22.56
N GLY A 6 13.53 -2.96 -23.67
CA GLY A 6 13.70 -1.92 -24.70
C GLY A 6 12.73 -0.73 -24.72
N ASP A 7 11.58 -0.76 -24.04
CA ASP A 7 10.44 0.09 -24.48
C ASP A 7 10.31 1.47 -23.80
N GLY A 8 11.32 1.91 -23.04
CA GLY A 8 11.28 3.20 -22.33
C GLY A 8 10.27 3.26 -21.16
N GLU A 9 9.61 2.15 -20.85
CA GLU A 9 8.59 2.05 -19.80
C GLU A 9 9.21 1.75 -18.42
N ARG A 10 8.72 2.45 -17.39
CA ARG A 10 9.14 2.22 -16.00
C ARG A 10 8.44 0.98 -15.44
N ARG A 11 9.19 0.15 -14.74
CA ARG A 11 8.69 -1.13 -14.22
C ARG A 11 8.34 -1.07 -12.74
N VAL A 12 7.20 -1.67 -12.41
CA VAL A 12 6.83 -2.01 -11.04
C VAL A 12 7.07 -3.51 -10.84
N LEU A 13 7.84 -3.87 -9.83
CA LEU A 13 8.16 -5.26 -9.52
C LEU A 13 7.52 -5.65 -8.18
N VAL A 14 6.69 -6.69 -8.21
CA VAL A 14 5.96 -7.22 -7.05
C VAL A 14 6.84 -8.21 -6.30
N ASP A 15 7.12 -7.93 -5.03
CA ASP A 15 8.27 -8.47 -4.33
C ASP A 15 8.32 -10.03 -4.19
N LEU A 16 9.42 -10.60 -4.67
CA LEU A 16 9.95 -11.94 -4.42
C LEU A 16 11.48 -11.86 -4.18
N ILE A 17 12.01 -10.65 -3.98
CA ILE A 17 13.42 -10.34 -4.09
C ILE A 17 14.09 -10.55 -2.73
N GLN A 18 14.93 -11.57 -2.64
CA GLN A 18 15.96 -11.61 -1.60
C GLN A 18 16.96 -10.49 -1.85
N THR A 19 17.52 -9.87 -0.81
CA THR A 19 18.46 -8.72 -0.85
C THR A 19 19.56 -8.83 -1.92
N VAL A 20 19.98 -10.05 -2.28
CA VAL A 20 20.98 -10.34 -3.31
C VAL A 20 20.53 -9.99 -4.74
N LEU A 21 19.23 -10.04 -5.04
CA LEU A 21 18.71 -9.77 -6.39
C LEU A 21 18.53 -8.27 -6.68
N LEU A 22 18.48 -7.40 -5.66
CA LEU A 22 18.29 -5.95 -5.85
C LEU A 22 19.42 -5.32 -6.67
N ILE A 23 20.64 -5.87 -6.59
CA ILE A 23 21.83 -5.37 -7.31
C ILE A 23 21.68 -5.53 -8.84
N LEU A 24 20.82 -6.45 -9.31
CA LEU A 24 20.62 -6.73 -10.73
C LEU A 24 19.48 -5.92 -11.37
N LEU A 25 18.77 -5.08 -10.59
CA LEU A 25 17.63 -4.30 -11.09
C LEU A 25 18.08 -3.00 -11.75
N LYS A 26 17.29 -2.55 -12.74
CA LYS A 26 17.48 -1.21 -13.31
C LYS A 26 17.21 -0.15 -12.23
N PRO A 27 18.02 0.91 -12.09
CA PRO A 27 17.88 1.92 -11.02
C PRO A 27 16.52 2.62 -10.94
N ASP A 28 15.77 2.66 -12.05
CA ASP A 28 14.45 3.30 -12.14
C ASP A 28 13.29 2.41 -11.73
N THR A 29 13.56 1.13 -11.43
CA THR A 29 12.58 0.14 -10.96
C THR A 29 11.89 0.61 -9.69
N VAL A 30 10.56 0.46 -9.65
CA VAL A 30 9.75 0.64 -8.44
C VAL A 30 9.47 -0.74 -7.84
N VAL A 31 9.71 -0.91 -6.54
CA VAL A 31 9.47 -2.16 -5.82
C VAL A 31 8.17 -2.05 -5.02
N GLN A 32 7.26 -2.99 -5.21
CA GLN A 32 6.01 -3.05 -4.47
C GLN A 32 6.10 -4.10 -3.34
N VAL A 33 6.10 -3.61 -2.10
CA VAL A 33 6.15 -4.42 -0.88
C VAL A 33 4.73 -4.88 -0.52
N TRP A 34 4.51 -6.19 -0.56
CA TRP A 34 3.18 -6.80 -0.39
C TRP A 34 3.11 -7.96 0.60
N LYS A 35 4.26 -8.47 1.05
CA LYS A 35 4.35 -9.61 1.97
C LYS A 35 4.69 -9.19 3.39
N GLY A 36 4.39 -10.10 4.31
CA GLY A 36 4.86 -10.07 5.69
C GLY A 36 3.91 -9.40 6.68
N SER A 37 4.35 -9.37 7.94
CA SER A 37 3.75 -8.62 9.04
C SER A 37 4.29 -7.19 9.09
N ALA A 38 3.75 -6.37 10.02
CA ALA A 38 4.24 -5.01 10.28
C ALA A 38 5.76 -4.87 10.34
N PRO A 39 6.48 -5.57 11.24
CA PRO A 39 7.94 -5.44 11.31
C PRO A 39 8.65 -5.92 10.04
N GLN A 40 8.06 -6.86 9.29
CA GLN A 40 8.66 -7.40 8.07
C GLN A 40 8.58 -6.40 6.91
N TYR A 41 7.39 -5.85 6.62
CA TYR A 41 7.28 -4.88 5.53
C TYR A 41 8.00 -3.56 5.85
N GLN A 42 8.08 -3.17 7.12
CA GLN A 42 8.85 -1.99 7.54
C GLN A 42 10.35 -2.20 7.30
N SER A 43 10.86 -3.39 7.62
CA SER A 43 12.25 -3.77 7.35
C SER A 43 12.54 -3.84 5.85
N GLU A 44 11.58 -4.32 5.07
CA GLU A 44 11.69 -4.40 3.61
C GLU A 44 11.71 -3.01 2.97
N LEU A 45 10.79 -2.11 3.38
CA LEU A 45 10.82 -0.71 2.96
C LEU A 45 12.19 -0.07 3.27
N ALA A 46 12.70 -0.27 4.48
CA ALA A 46 14.03 0.23 4.88
C ALA A 46 15.20 -0.41 4.09
N SER A 47 15.01 -1.59 3.51
CA SER A 47 15.99 -2.27 2.66
C SER A 47 15.94 -1.68 1.24
N VAL A 48 14.75 -1.67 0.64
CA VAL A 48 14.48 -1.14 -0.71
C VAL A 48 14.93 0.31 -0.84
N THR A 49 14.53 1.18 0.09
CA THR A 49 14.89 2.60 0.04
C THR A 49 16.36 2.85 0.31
N ARG A 50 17.03 1.98 1.10
CA ARG A 50 18.48 2.05 1.33
C ARG A 50 19.29 1.66 0.11
N SER A 51 18.75 0.76 -0.71
CA SER A 51 19.27 0.43 -2.03
C SER A 51 18.96 1.49 -3.09
N GLY A 52 18.27 2.58 -2.74
CA GLY A 52 17.98 3.70 -3.64
C GLY A 52 16.77 3.51 -4.55
N PHE A 53 16.00 2.42 -4.38
CA PHE A 53 14.82 2.16 -5.18
C PHE A 53 13.59 2.88 -4.62
N ARG A 54 12.69 3.28 -5.52
CA ARG A 54 11.36 3.78 -5.14
C ARG A 54 10.47 2.63 -4.70
N ALA A 55 9.63 2.87 -3.71
CA ALA A 55 8.79 1.84 -3.11
C ALA A 55 7.29 2.20 -3.14
N LEU A 56 6.47 1.16 -3.32
CA LEU A 56 5.03 1.17 -3.09
C LEU A 56 4.70 0.20 -1.95
N LEU A 57 3.80 0.58 -1.05
CA LEU A 57 3.33 -0.27 0.03
C LEU A 57 1.94 -0.84 -0.28
N SER A 58 1.73 -2.14 -0.08
CA SER A 58 0.40 -2.77 -0.15
C SER A 58 0.14 -3.79 0.96
N THR A 59 1.17 -4.25 1.67
CA THR A 59 1.07 -5.27 2.73
C THR A 59 -0.08 -5.05 3.74
N PRO A 60 -0.26 -3.85 4.35
CA PRO A 60 -1.33 -3.64 5.34
C PRO A 60 -2.73 -3.44 4.70
N TRP A 61 -2.81 -3.32 3.37
CA TRP A 61 -4.02 -2.90 2.65
C TRP A 61 -4.61 -4.02 1.78
N TYR A 62 -4.47 -5.27 2.23
CA TYR A 62 -5.14 -6.42 1.63
C TYR A 62 -6.61 -6.44 2.06
N LEU A 63 -7.48 -5.91 1.21
CA LEU A 63 -8.92 -5.80 1.44
C LEU A 63 -9.64 -7.12 1.18
N ASN A 64 -9.06 -8.05 0.41
CA ASN A 64 -9.60 -9.41 0.30
C ASN A 64 -9.60 -10.16 1.64
N ARG A 65 -8.66 -9.83 2.55
CA ARG A 65 -8.63 -10.34 3.93
C ARG A 65 -9.65 -9.59 4.79
N ILE A 66 -10.80 -10.20 5.00
CA ILE A 66 -11.86 -9.66 5.87
C ILE A 66 -11.69 -10.12 7.32
N SER A 67 -12.07 -9.27 8.26
CA SER A 67 -12.12 -9.59 9.69
C SER A 67 -13.38 -8.95 10.29
N TYR A 68 -13.91 -9.54 11.36
CA TYR A 68 -15.08 -8.99 12.05
C TYR A 68 -14.78 -7.60 12.64
N GLY A 69 -15.78 -6.70 12.61
CA GLY A 69 -15.69 -5.35 13.17
C GLY A 69 -15.16 -4.28 12.20
N GLN A 70 -14.61 -3.21 12.75
CA GLN A 70 -14.17 -2.00 12.02
C GLN A 70 -12.72 -2.14 11.51
N ASP A 71 -12.49 -3.08 10.61
CA ASP A 71 -11.17 -3.40 10.08
C ASP A 71 -10.51 -2.23 9.32
N TRP A 72 -11.30 -1.26 8.83
CA TRP A 72 -10.85 -0.01 8.21
C TRP A 72 -9.90 0.80 9.11
N GLN A 73 -10.07 0.75 10.44
CA GLN A 73 -9.22 1.48 11.37
C GLN A 73 -7.77 0.99 11.32
N GLY A 74 -7.56 -0.32 11.18
CA GLY A 74 -6.21 -0.88 11.03
C GLY A 74 -5.53 -0.40 9.75
N ARG A 75 -6.30 -0.31 8.65
CA ARG A 75 -5.81 0.19 7.35
C ARG A 75 -5.50 1.68 7.39
N TYR A 76 -6.31 2.46 8.10
CA TYR A 76 -6.10 3.89 8.31
C TYR A 76 -4.88 4.20 9.18
N ARG A 77 -4.61 3.38 10.21
CA ARG A 77 -3.44 3.54 11.10
C ARG A 77 -2.11 3.19 10.43
N ALA A 78 -2.11 2.37 9.39
CA ALA A 78 -0.89 2.01 8.68
C ALA A 78 -0.26 3.26 8.04
N ASP A 79 0.98 3.55 8.40
CA ASP A 79 1.76 4.66 7.86
C ASP A 79 2.89 4.09 6.95
N PRO A 80 2.90 4.43 5.64
CA PRO A 80 3.96 3.99 4.74
C PRO A 80 5.35 4.54 5.08
N GLN A 81 5.46 5.56 5.93
CA GLN A 81 6.73 6.16 6.37
C GLN A 81 7.16 5.71 7.78
N ASP A 82 6.39 4.83 8.43
CA ASP A 82 6.73 4.26 9.76
C ASP A 82 7.73 3.12 9.63
N PHE A 83 8.96 3.44 9.22
CA PHE A 83 10.10 2.53 9.22
C PHE A 83 11.38 3.28 9.59
N LYS A 84 12.41 2.53 9.99
CA LYS A 84 13.73 3.09 10.32
C LYS A 84 14.47 3.47 9.05
N GLY A 85 14.62 4.77 8.80
CA GLY A 85 15.37 5.31 7.66
C GLY A 85 15.53 6.83 7.75
N THR A 86 16.38 7.41 6.90
CA THR A 86 16.55 8.87 6.78
C THR A 86 15.36 9.51 6.07
N ASP A 87 15.23 10.83 6.15
CA ASP A 87 14.17 11.56 5.45
C ASP A 87 14.26 11.38 3.92
N GLU A 88 15.48 11.27 3.38
CA GLU A 88 15.73 10.96 1.97
C GLU A 88 15.23 9.57 1.59
N GLN A 89 15.44 8.58 2.46
CA GLN A 89 14.93 7.22 2.25
C GLN A 89 13.41 7.21 2.29
N LYS A 90 12.78 7.94 3.22
CA LYS A 90 11.31 8.04 3.32
C LYS A 90 10.69 8.69 2.08
N LYS A 91 11.36 9.66 1.46
CA LYS A 91 10.92 10.29 0.19
C LYS A 91 10.90 9.32 -0.99
N LEU A 92 11.60 8.19 -0.93
CA LEU A 92 11.55 7.16 -1.98
C LEU A 92 10.27 6.31 -1.91
N VAL A 93 9.50 6.38 -0.82
CA VAL A 93 8.18 5.77 -0.75
C VAL A 93 7.18 6.69 -1.45
N ILE A 94 6.73 6.27 -2.62
CA ILE A 94 5.93 7.12 -3.53
C ILE A 94 4.41 6.90 -3.40
N GLY A 95 3.99 6.02 -2.48
CA GLY A 95 2.59 5.77 -2.19
C GLY A 95 2.32 4.29 -1.91
N GLY A 96 1.16 3.81 -2.34
CA GLY A 96 0.83 2.41 -2.24
C GLY A 96 -0.58 2.09 -2.73
N GLU A 97 -1.01 0.85 -2.49
CA GLU A 97 -2.18 0.27 -3.16
C GLU A 97 -3.05 -0.52 -2.20
N ALA A 98 -4.36 -0.35 -2.32
CA ALA A 98 -5.34 -1.21 -1.68
C ALA A 98 -5.62 -2.41 -2.60
N CYS A 99 -5.30 -3.63 -2.15
CA CYS A 99 -5.43 -4.83 -2.97
C CYS A 99 -6.71 -5.59 -2.64
N LEU A 100 -7.53 -5.88 -3.66
CA LEU A 100 -8.70 -6.74 -3.55
C LEU A 100 -8.56 -7.92 -4.51
N TRP A 101 -7.85 -8.95 -4.07
CA TRP A 101 -7.69 -10.19 -4.84
C TRP A 101 -9.00 -10.96 -5.02
N GLY A 102 -9.12 -11.62 -6.17
CA GLY A 102 -10.37 -12.17 -6.71
C GLY A 102 -10.77 -13.55 -6.23
N GLU A 103 -10.04 -14.20 -5.32
CA GLU A 103 -10.32 -15.61 -4.95
C GLU A 103 -11.73 -15.81 -4.37
N TYR A 104 -12.24 -14.78 -3.68
CA TYR A 104 -13.57 -14.76 -3.08
C TYR A 104 -14.36 -13.50 -3.45
N VAL A 105 -13.97 -12.84 -4.54
CA VAL A 105 -14.50 -11.55 -4.95
C VAL A 105 -14.91 -11.59 -6.40
N ASP A 106 -16.15 -11.24 -6.67
CA ASP A 106 -16.72 -11.13 -8.00
C ASP A 106 -17.70 -9.94 -8.06
N ALA A 107 -18.41 -9.79 -9.17
CA ALA A 107 -19.36 -8.71 -9.37
C ALA A 107 -20.48 -8.66 -8.30
N THR A 108 -20.79 -9.77 -7.62
CA THR A 108 -21.85 -9.83 -6.61
C THR A 108 -21.46 -9.14 -5.30
N ASN A 109 -20.16 -9.05 -5.00
CA ASN A 109 -19.68 -8.59 -3.71
C ASN A 109 -18.51 -7.58 -3.76
N LEU A 110 -18.01 -7.24 -4.95
CA LEU A 110 -16.87 -6.32 -5.15
C LEU A 110 -17.10 -4.97 -4.47
N THR A 111 -18.19 -4.28 -4.82
CA THR A 111 -18.49 -2.93 -4.33
C THR A 111 -18.63 -2.87 -2.80
N PRO A 112 -19.49 -3.68 -2.14
CA PRO A 112 -19.65 -3.62 -0.68
C PRO A 112 -18.41 -4.11 0.08
N ARG A 113 -17.57 -4.96 -0.55
CA ARG A 113 -16.31 -5.38 0.06
C ARG A 113 -15.26 -4.28 -0.07
N LEU A 114 -15.20 -3.57 -1.18
CA LEU A 114 -14.20 -2.53 -1.43
C LEU A 114 -14.49 -1.27 -0.62
N TRP A 115 -15.71 -0.76 -0.68
CA TRP A 115 -16.11 0.53 -0.11
C TRP A 115 -16.92 0.35 1.18
N PRO A 116 -16.69 1.17 2.24
CA PRO A 116 -15.79 2.33 2.31
C PRO A 116 -14.36 1.98 2.78
N ARG A 117 -13.99 0.70 2.88
CA ARG A 117 -12.69 0.29 3.46
C ARG A 117 -11.49 0.82 2.67
N ALA A 118 -11.60 0.87 1.34
CA ALA A 118 -10.58 1.48 0.48
C ALA A 118 -10.45 3.00 0.68
N SER A 119 -11.52 3.70 1.10
CA SER A 119 -11.46 5.14 1.38
C SER A 119 -10.51 5.45 2.55
N ALA A 120 -10.39 4.56 3.52
CA ALA A 120 -9.42 4.70 4.61
C ALA A 120 -7.97 4.68 4.11
N VAL A 121 -7.69 3.86 3.09
CA VAL A 121 -6.37 3.81 2.43
C VAL A 121 -6.15 5.07 1.59
N ALA A 122 -7.17 5.51 0.86
CA ALA A 122 -7.11 6.72 0.06
C ALA A 122 -6.80 7.95 0.92
N GLU A 123 -7.45 8.11 2.07
CA GLU A 123 -7.19 9.24 2.97
C GLU A 123 -5.77 9.23 3.52
N ARG A 124 -5.24 8.04 3.88
CA ARG A 124 -3.86 7.87 4.32
C ARG A 124 -2.84 8.24 3.24
N LEU A 125 -3.12 7.93 1.98
CA LEU A 125 -2.22 8.21 0.86
C LEU A 125 -2.30 9.65 0.35
N TRP A 126 -3.39 10.36 0.63
CA TRP A 126 -3.62 11.73 0.15
C TRP A 126 -3.37 12.80 1.22
N SER A 127 -3.80 12.55 2.45
CA SER A 127 -3.79 13.56 3.52
C SER A 127 -2.40 13.74 4.13
N ALA A 128 -2.22 14.84 4.86
CA ALA A 128 -1.01 15.08 5.62
C ALA A 128 -0.77 13.94 6.64
N ALA A 129 0.50 13.62 6.90
CA ALA A 129 0.89 12.50 7.76
C ALA A 129 0.29 12.57 9.18
N ASN A 130 0.05 13.78 9.68
CA ASN A 130 -0.52 14.03 11.01
C ASN A 130 -2.06 13.88 11.08
N VAL A 131 -2.75 13.68 9.97
CA VAL A 131 -4.20 13.40 9.94
C VAL A 131 -4.40 11.93 10.29
N THR A 132 -4.50 11.65 11.59
CA THR A 132 -4.55 10.26 12.11
C THR A 132 -5.62 10.02 13.19
N ASP A 133 -6.37 11.05 13.57
CA ASP A 133 -7.45 10.93 14.57
C ASP A 133 -8.57 10.02 14.06
N ILE A 134 -8.83 8.94 14.81
CA ILE A 134 -9.77 7.89 14.41
C ILE A 134 -11.23 8.33 14.58
N ASN A 135 -11.53 9.17 15.58
CA ASN A 135 -12.89 9.62 15.84
C ASN A 135 -13.32 10.64 14.78
N ASP A 136 -12.43 11.58 14.45
CA ASP A 136 -12.64 12.52 13.35
C ASP A 136 -12.77 11.79 12.01
N ALA A 137 -11.86 10.84 11.74
CA ALA A 137 -11.93 10.01 10.54
C ALA A 137 -13.25 9.23 10.46
N TYR A 138 -13.74 8.65 11.56
CA TYR A 138 -15.02 7.95 11.60
C TYR A 138 -16.19 8.88 11.20
N ASN A 139 -16.24 10.09 11.76
CA ASN A 139 -17.31 11.05 11.46
C ASN A 139 -17.33 11.41 9.97
N ARG A 140 -16.17 11.75 9.39
CA ARG A 140 -16.05 12.12 7.97
C ARG A 140 -16.29 10.94 7.03
N LEU A 141 -15.76 9.76 7.37
CA LEU A 141 -15.90 8.55 6.58
C LEU A 141 -17.34 8.03 6.56
N SER A 142 -18.05 8.10 7.70
CA SER A 142 -19.47 7.75 7.79
C SER A 142 -20.31 8.64 6.87
N ALA A 143 -20.10 9.95 6.93
CA ALA A 143 -20.77 10.89 6.02
C ALA A 143 -20.40 10.65 4.55
N HIS A 144 -19.12 10.36 4.26
CA HIS A 144 -18.68 10.02 2.91
C HIS A 144 -19.31 8.74 2.38
N ARG A 145 -19.49 7.72 3.23
CA ARG A 145 -20.18 6.49 2.88
C ARG A 145 -21.63 6.75 2.51
N CYS A 146 -22.35 7.62 3.22
CA CYS A 146 -23.71 7.99 2.82
C CYS A 146 -23.73 8.62 1.42
N ARG A 147 -22.82 9.55 1.13
CA ARG A 147 -22.68 10.15 -0.22
C ARG A 147 -22.32 9.17 -1.33
N MET A 148 -21.67 8.04 -1.03
CA MET A 148 -21.37 7.01 -2.03
C MET A 148 -22.59 6.15 -2.40
N VAL A 149 -23.63 6.16 -1.57
CA VAL A 149 -24.86 5.38 -1.78
C VAL A 149 -25.96 6.22 -2.45
N GLU A 150 -25.86 7.55 -2.36
CA GLU A 150 -26.70 8.52 -3.08
C GLU A 150 -26.52 8.40 -4.60
#